data_AF-A0A534L0W0-F1
#
_entry.id   AF-A0A534L0W0-F1
#
_cell.length_a   1.000
_cell.length_b   1.000
_cell.length_c   1.000
_cell.angle_alpha   90.00
_cell.angle_beta   90.00
_cell.angle_gamma   90.00
#
_symmetry.space_group_name_H-M   'P 1'
#
loop_
_entity.id
_entity.type
_entity.pdbx_description
1 polymer ?
#
loop_
_entity_poly.entity_id
_entity_poly.type
_entity_poly.pdbx_seq_one_letter_code
_entity_poly.pdbx_strand_id
1 'polypeptide(L)'
;MEELASASKPVFSVADEGRALRNLMWMWWITAVTYNAVAIPVIWDPAQHSFLVRDSTWTPPHLMIFGPFFALMMFEAIVFQFYALKKAQPYIRGDIPITLWVFPITVFGFTLGSMLTNEIGHIFLFREEFFSMPTHWNFVLTFMFIYAVGVPEVVRVLHRLGQLEARAKELVPVEAPAPAPTSAPVRAGRPVARR
;
A
#
# COMPACT_ATOMS: atom_id res chain seq x y z
N MET A 1 -37.64 26.52 -9.96
CA MET A 1 -37.58 25.08 -9.63
C MET A 1 -36.20 24.62 -10.02
N GLU A 2 -35.46 24.11 -9.06
CA GLU A 2 -34.05 23.76 -9.16
C GLU A 2 -33.80 22.69 -10.23
N GLU A 3 -32.85 22.98 -11.12
CA GLU A 3 -32.21 22.02 -11.98
C GLU A 3 -31.37 21.10 -11.09
N LEU A 4 -31.94 19.97 -10.69
CA LEU A 4 -31.21 18.90 -10.01
C LEU A 4 -30.08 18.46 -10.92
N ALA A 5 -28.86 18.90 -10.59
CA ALA A 5 -27.63 18.38 -11.13
C ALA A 5 -27.66 16.86 -11.04
N SER A 6 -28.01 16.22 -12.15
CA SER A 6 -27.78 14.81 -12.39
C SER A 6 -26.29 14.59 -12.18
N ALA A 7 -25.93 14.07 -11.00
CA ALA A 7 -24.57 13.67 -10.68
C ALA A 7 -24.21 12.54 -11.65
N SER A 8 -23.73 12.91 -12.83
CA SER A 8 -23.25 11.98 -13.84
C SER A 8 -22.24 11.07 -13.14
N LYS A 9 -22.50 9.75 -13.16
CA LYS A 9 -21.57 8.78 -12.62
C LYS A 9 -20.20 9.08 -13.25
N PRO A 10 -19.12 9.19 -12.46
CA PRO A 10 -17.80 9.49 -13.01
C PRO A 10 -17.50 8.50 -14.13
N VAL A 11 -17.24 9.03 -15.33
CA VAL A 11 -16.87 8.23 -16.49
C VAL A 11 -15.43 7.78 -16.27
N PHE A 12 -15.27 6.51 -15.96
CA PHE A 12 -13.98 5.91 -15.68
C PHE A 12 -13.34 5.40 -16.98
N SER A 13 -12.14 5.87 -17.30
CA SER A 13 -11.35 5.36 -18.43
C SER A 13 -10.71 4.02 -18.09
N VAL A 14 -10.74 3.06 -19.01
CA VAL A 14 -10.04 1.75 -18.89
C VAL A 14 -8.54 1.96 -18.61
N ALA A 15 -7.95 3.02 -19.16
CA ALA A 15 -6.55 3.35 -18.94
C ALA A 15 -6.28 3.79 -17.49
N ASP A 16 -7.19 4.58 -16.90
CA ASP A 16 -7.07 5.05 -15.51
C ASP A 16 -7.29 3.91 -14.51
N GLU A 17 -8.27 3.06 -14.79
CA GLU A 17 -8.53 1.86 -14.01
C GLU A 17 -7.32 0.90 -14.03
N GLY A 18 -6.79 0.61 -15.22
CA GLY A 18 -5.61 -0.24 -15.36
C GLY A 18 -4.37 0.34 -14.67
N ARG A 19 -4.16 1.66 -14.72
CA ARG A 19 -3.08 2.33 -13.97
C ARG A 19 -3.27 2.17 -12.46
N ALA A 20 -4.48 2.42 -11.97
CA ALA A 20 -4.78 2.34 -10.54
C ALA A 20 -4.51 0.93 -9.98
N LEU A 21 -4.97 -0.10 -10.70
CA LEU A 21 -4.82 -1.50 -10.28
C LEU A 21 -3.37 -2.00 -10.36
N ARG A 22 -2.61 -1.62 -11.41
CA ARG A 22 -1.18 -1.96 -11.51
C ARG A 22 -0.37 -1.33 -10.38
N ASN A 23 -0.63 -0.06 -10.06
CA ASN A 23 0.06 0.60 -8.96
C ASN A 23 -0.30 -0.07 -7.62
N LEU A 24 -1.57 -0.43 -7.40
CA LEU A 24 -1.98 -1.17 -6.21
C LEU A 24 -1.25 -2.51 -6.08
N MET A 25 -1.06 -3.24 -7.19
CA MET A 25 -0.28 -4.48 -7.25
C MET A 25 1.19 -4.24 -6.91
N TRP A 26 1.81 -3.20 -7.46
CA TRP A 26 3.20 -2.84 -7.14
C TRP A 26 3.38 -2.50 -5.66
N MET A 27 2.42 -1.79 -5.08
CA MET A 27 2.44 -1.48 -3.65
C MET A 27 2.34 -2.75 -2.80
N TRP A 28 1.50 -3.72 -3.18
CA TRP A 28 1.46 -5.04 -2.52
C TRP A 28 2.80 -5.77 -2.58
N TRP A 29 3.45 -5.74 -3.75
CA TRP A 29 4.76 -6.36 -3.93
C TRP A 29 5.83 -5.71 -3.05
N ILE A 30 5.90 -4.37 -3.02
CA ILE A 30 6.84 -3.63 -2.18
C ILE A 30 6.59 -3.94 -0.70
N THR A 31 5.33 -3.89 -0.24
CA THR A 31 4.97 -4.25 1.13
C THR A 31 5.37 -5.69 1.45
N ALA A 32 5.13 -6.65 0.56
CA ALA A 32 5.58 -8.03 0.78
C ALA A 32 7.11 -8.13 0.94
N VAL A 33 7.88 -7.45 0.08
CA VAL A 33 9.35 -7.43 0.17
C VAL A 33 9.82 -6.82 1.49
N THR A 34 9.27 -5.66 1.88
CA THR A 34 9.62 -4.99 3.13
C THR A 34 9.30 -5.88 4.34
N TYR A 35 8.13 -6.50 4.38
CA TYR A 35 7.74 -7.41 5.46
C TYR A 35 8.68 -8.63 5.56
N ASN A 36 9.05 -9.23 4.43
CA ASN A 36 10.03 -10.32 4.43
C ASN A 36 11.42 -9.87 4.92
N ALA A 37 11.85 -8.65 4.61
CA ALA A 37 13.10 -8.10 5.13
C ALA A 37 13.07 -7.95 6.66
N VAL A 38 11.92 -7.60 7.24
CA VAL A 38 11.71 -7.50 8.70
C VAL A 38 11.75 -8.86 9.41
N ALA A 39 11.52 -9.96 8.70
CA ALA A 39 11.62 -11.30 9.29
C ALA A 39 13.03 -11.58 9.85
N ILE A 40 14.07 -11.04 9.22
CA ILE A 40 15.48 -11.24 9.64
C ILE A 40 15.70 -10.71 11.06
N PRO A 41 15.49 -9.42 11.36
CA PRO A 41 15.71 -8.91 12.71
C PRO A 41 14.70 -9.46 13.71
N VAL A 42 13.46 -9.78 13.31
CA VAL A 42 12.45 -10.41 14.18
C VAL A 42 12.84 -11.83 14.62
N ILE A 43 13.58 -12.58 13.81
CA ILE A 43 14.14 -13.89 14.20
C ILE A 43 15.44 -13.71 15.00
N TRP A 44 16.24 -12.70 14.63
CA TRP A 44 17.50 -12.42 15.29
C TRP A 44 17.31 -11.96 16.74
N ASP A 45 16.33 -11.09 16.99
CA ASP A 45 16.07 -10.53 18.30
C ASP A 45 15.91 -11.61 19.38
N PRO A 46 14.96 -12.53 19.27
CA PRO A 46 14.75 -13.49 20.33
C PRO A 46 15.86 -14.58 20.31
N ALA A 47 16.50 -14.84 19.17
CA ALA A 47 17.73 -15.66 19.16
C ALA A 47 18.80 -15.03 20.06
N GLN A 48 19.01 -13.71 19.96
CA GLN A 48 19.96 -12.97 20.80
C GLN A 48 19.62 -13.06 22.29
N HIS A 49 18.34 -13.00 22.62
CA HIS A 49 17.87 -13.14 23.99
C HIS A 49 18.12 -14.52 24.61
N SER A 50 18.34 -15.54 23.79
CA SER A 50 18.69 -16.89 24.28
C SER A 50 20.15 -16.99 24.77
N PHE A 51 21.01 -16.04 24.43
CA PHE A 51 22.45 -16.11 24.73
C PHE A 51 23.10 -14.81 25.22
N LEU A 52 22.37 -13.68 25.25
CA LEU A 52 22.86 -12.42 25.83
C LEU A 52 21.89 -11.89 26.90
N VAL A 53 22.46 -11.46 28.03
CA VAL A 53 21.77 -10.56 28.96
C VAL A 53 21.96 -9.14 28.44
N ARG A 54 20.86 -8.43 28.26
CA ARG A 54 20.84 -7.09 27.65
C ARG A 54 21.25 -6.02 28.64
N ASP A 55 22.19 -5.16 28.25
CA ASP A 55 22.54 -3.95 28.99
C ASP A 55 21.46 -2.85 28.88
N SER A 56 20.67 -2.86 27.80
CA SER A 56 19.56 -1.93 27.57
C SER A 56 18.52 -2.47 26.58
N THR A 57 17.46 -1.71 26.33
CA THR A 57 16.48 -1.97 25.26
C THR A 57 17.00 -1.57 23.86
N TRP A 58 18.20 -1.01 23.74
CA TRP A 58 18.78 -0.59 22.45
C TRP A 58 19.72 -1.65 21.89
N THR A 59 19.18 -2.86 21.66
CA THR A 59 19.95 -3.94 21.05
C THR A 59 20.10 -3.71 19.54
N PRO A 60 21.14 -4.27 18.88
CA PRO A 60 21.24 -4.23 17.42
C PRO A 60 19.98 -4.69 16.68
N PRO A 61 19.30 -5.80 17.05
CA PRO A 61 18.02 -6.15 16.45
C PRO A 61 16.93 -5.11 16.72
N HIS A 62 16.77 -4.61 17.94
CA HIS A 62 15.78 -3.57 18.26
C HIS A 62 15.96 -2.29 17.44
N LEU A 63 17.21 -1.85 17.26
CA LEU A 63 17.53 -0.69 16.43
C LEU A 63 17.09 -0.90 14.98
N MET A 64 17.13 -2.13 14.46
CA MET A 64 16.63 -2.45 13.13
C MET A 64 15.10 -2.55 13.10
N ILE A 65 14.48 -3.33 14.00
CA ILE A 65 13.02 -3.57 14.02
C ILE A 65 12.29 -2.26 14.24
N PHE A 66 12.58 -1.58 15.34
CA PHE A 66 11.79 -0.44 15.83
C PHE A 66 12.27 0.91 15.28
N GLY A 67 13.44 0.95 14.65
CA GLY A 67 13.95 2.12 13.95
C GLY A 67 13.47 2.16 12.49
N PRO A 68 14.34 1.86 11.51
CA PRO A 68 14.06 2.08 10.10
C PRO A 68 12.97 1.17 9.54
N PHE A 69 12.89 -0.09 9.95
CA PHE A 69 11.91 -1.03 9.39
C PHE A 69 10.48 -0.71 9.84
N PHE A 70 10.27 -0.49 11.13
CA PHE A 70 8.96 -0.10 11.63
C PHE A 70 8.49 1.23 11.02
N ALA A 71 9.38 2.23 10.93
CA ALA A 71 9.05 3.51 10.28
C ALA A 71 8.67 3.31 8.80
N LEU A 72 9.42 2.49 8.07
CA LEU A 72 9.13 2.18 6.67
C LEU A 72 7.78 1.46 6.50
N MET A 73 7.51 0.44 7.31
CA MET A 73 6.24 -0.29 7.26
C MET A 73 5.04 0.60 7.59
N MET A 74 5.18 1.49 8.57
CA MET A 74 4.15 2.48 8.90
C MET A 74 3.90 3.43 7.74
N PHE A 75 4.97 3.97 7.15
CA PHE A 75 4.86 4.85 6.00
C PHE A 75 4.22 4.15 4.80
N GLU A 76 4.69 2.96 4.44
CA GLU A 76 4.12 2.15 3.36
C GLU A 76 2.64 1.89 3.60
N ALA A 77 2.27 1.46 4.80
CA ALA A 77 0.89 1.12 5.11
C ALA A 77 -0.03 2.36 5.03
N ILE A 78 0.43 3.54 5.48
CA ILE A 78 -0.30 4.81 5.31
C ILE A 78 -0.50 5.12 3.83
N VAL A 79 0.58 5.12 3.04
CA VAL A 79 0.52 5.44 1.62
C VAL A 79 -0.38 4.45 0.89
N PHE A 80 -0.27 3.17 1.23
CA PHE A 80 -1.12 2.09 0.75
C PHE A 80 -2.58 2.40 1.03
N GLN A 81 -2.94 2.63 2.29
CA GLN A 81 -4.30 2.89 2.72
C GLN A 81 -4.92 4.04 1.92
N PHE A 82 -4.23 5.16 1.83
CA PHE A 82 -4.73 6.33 1.12
C PHE A 82 -4.81 6.11 -0.39
N TYR A 83 -3.85 5.40 -0.98
CA TYR A 83 -3.89 5.06 -2.39
C TYR A 83 -5.08 4.15 -2.72
N ALA A 84 -5.25 3.09 -1.93
CA ALA A 84 -6.35 2.14 -2.07
C ALA A 84 -7.70 2.87 -1.95
N LEU A 85 -7.89 3.71 -0.93
CA LEU A 85 -9.13 4.48 -0.74
C LEU A 85 -9.41 5.47 -1.87
N LYS A 86 -8.41 6.26 -2.27
CA LYS A 86 -8.63 7.41 -3.15
C LYS A 86 -8.56 7.07 -4.64
N LYS A 87 -7.79 6.05 -5.00
CA LYS A 87 -7.48 5.75 -6.41
C LYS A 87 -7.96 4.38 -6.84
N ALA A 88 -7.91 3.35 -5.99
CA ALA A 88 -8.26 2.00 -6.42
C ALA A 88 -9.72 1.63 -6.09
N GLN A 89 -10.25 2.03 -4.93
CA GLN A 89 -11.58 1.64 -4.45
C GLN A 89 -12.70 1.85 -5.47
N PRO A 90 -12.77 2.96 -6.24
CA PRO A 90 -13.85 3.16 -7.21
C PRO A 90 -13.96 2.07 -8.27
N TYR A 91 -12.86 1.36 -8.52
CA TYR A 91 -12.72 0.32 -9.54
C TYR A 91 -12.90 -1.10 -9.00
N ILE A 92 -12.80 -1.28 -7.69
CA ILE A 92 -12.94 -2.58 -7.04
C ILE A 92 -14.19 -2.56 -6.14
N ARG A 93 -15.33 -2.28 -6.78
CA ARG A 93 -16.67 -2.24 -6.15
C ARG A 93 -17.06 -3.60 -5.59
N GLY A 94 -17.73 -3.60 -4.44
CA GLY A 94 -18.41 -4.79 -3.90
C GLY A 94 -18.45 -4.81 -2.39
N ASP A 95 -17.29 -4.71 -1.74
CA ASP A 95 -17.13 -4.78 -0.29
C ASP A 95 -15.97 -3.86 0.11
N ILE A 96 -15.87 -3.45 1.39
CA ILE A 96 -14.70 -2.75 1.93
C ILE A 96 -13.47 -3.60 1.58
N PRO A 97 -12.59 -3.14 0.66
CA PRO A 97 -11.45 -3.93 0.25
C PRO A 97 -10.65 -4.34 1.47
N ILE A 98 -10.30 -5.61 1.58
CA ILE A 98 -9.52 -6.08 2.73
C ILE A 98 -8.15 -5.36 2.79
N THR A 99 -7.69 -4.87 1.64
CA THR A 99 -6.65 -3.83 1.47
C THR A 99 -6.72 -2.64 2.42
N LEU A 100 -7.92 -2.25 2.87
CA LEU A 100 -8.13 -1.14 3.80
C LEU A 100 -7.75 -1.46 5.24
N TRP A 101 -7.34 -2.71 5.49
CA TRP A 101 -6.87 -3.15 6.79
C TRP A 101 -5.36 -3.24 6.86
N VAL A 102 -4.59 -3.00 5.78
CA VAL A 102 -3.12 -3.05 5.82
C VAL A 102 -2.60 -2.10 6.90
N PHE A 103 -2.99 -0.82 6.89
CA PHE A 103 -2.57 0.13 7.92
C PHE A 103 -3.06 -0.20 9.33
N PRO A 104 -4.36 -0.47 9.57
CA PRO A 104 -4.83 -0.94 10.86
C PRO A 104 -4.07 -2.18 11.37
N ILE A 105 -3.83 -3.19 10.53
CA ILE A 105 -3.11 -4.41 10.89
C ILE A 105 -1.66 -4.08 11.27
N THR A 106 -0.97 -3.24 10.52
CA THR A 106 0.40 -2.82 10.89
C THR A 106 0.41 -2.05 12.22
N VAL A 107 -0.55 -1.13 12.44
CA VAL A 107 -0.62 -0.33 13.67
C VAL A 107 -0.96 -1.19 14.88
N PHE A 108 -2.00 -2.03 14.80
CA PHE A 108 -2.39 -2.89 15.92
C PHE A 108 -1.37 -4.00 16.15
N GLY A 109 -0.84 -4.59 15.08
CA GLY A 109 0.07 -5.71 15.13
C GLY A 109 1.48 -5.34 15.61
N PHE A 110 2.14 -4.38 14.95
CA PHE A 110 3.51 -3.98 15.29
C PHE A 110 3.56 -2.96 16.44
N THR A 111 2.73 -1.91 16.40
CA THR A 111 2.82 -0.82 17.40
C THR A 111 2.20 -1.21 18.73
N LEU A 112 0.93 -1.62 18.71
CA LEU A 112 0.20 -1.90 19.95
C LEU A 112 0.48 -3.30 20.49
N GLY A 113 0.56 -4.31 19.63
CA GLY A 113 0.85 -5.68 20.05
C GLY A 113 2.31 -5.83 20.43
N SER A 114 3.21 -5.48 19.51
CA SER A 114 4.61 -5.89 19.65
C SER A 114 5.44 -4.94 20.50
N MET A 115 5.38 -3.62 20.31
CA MET A 115 6.13 -2.70 21.19
C MET A 115 5.55 -2.61 22.60
N LEU A 116 4.21 -2.56 22.72
CA LEU A 116 3.58 -2.38 24.03
C LEU A 116 3.62 -3.65 24.86
N THR A 117 3.23 -4.82 24.32
CA THR A 117 3.14 -6.03 25.14
C THR A 117 4.48 -6.76 25.30
N ASN A 118 5.36 -6.68 24.30
CA ASN A 118 6.67 -7.34 24.40
C ASN A 118 7.61 -6.60 25.33
N GLU A 119 7.87 -5.32 25.09
CA GLU A 119 8.85 -4.57 25.91
C GLU A 119 8.35 -4.25 27.32
N ILE A 120 7.06 -3.92 27.50
CA ILE A 120 6.50 -3.76 28.85
C ILE A 120 6.46 -5.11 29.57
N GLY A 121 6.22 -6.21 28.86
CA GLY A 121 6.33 -7.57 29.40
C GLY A 121 7.72 -7.85 29.97
N HIS A 122 8.78 -7.51 29.21
CA HIS A 122 10.17 -7.65 29.66
C HIS A 122 10.54 -6.74 30.84
N ILE A 123 9.92 -5.56 30.94
CA ILE A 123 10.21 -4.61 32.03
C ILE A 123 9.47 -4.99 33.33
N PHE A 124 8.21 -5.44 33.24
CA PHE A 124 7.32 -5.54 34.41
C PHE A 124 6.91 -6.96 34.81
N LEU A 125 7.00 -7.96 33.92
CA LEU A 125 6.48 -9.30 34.17
C LEU A 125 7.58 -10.36 34.29
N PHE A 126 8.42 -10.53 33.26
CA PHE A 126 9.47 -11.56 33.24
C PHE A 126 10.72 -11.05 32.51
N ARG A 127 11.89 -11.11 33.18
CA ARG A 127 13.18 -10.71 32.58
C ARG A 127 13.80 -11.80 31.72
N GLU A 128 13.57 -13.08 32.05
CA GLU A 128 14.00 -14.19 31.21
C GLU A 128 13.01 -14.39 30.05
N GLU A 129 13.52 -14.45 28.83
CA GLU A 129 12.69 -14.73 27.66
C GLU A 129 12.31 -16.20 27.58
N PHE A 130 11.05 -16.50 27.88
CA PHE A 130 10.42 -17.69 27.37
C PHE A 130 9.76 -17.33 26.04
N PHE A 131 10.36 -17.75 24.92
CA PHE A 131 9.84 -17.57 23.55
C PHE A 131 8.38 -18.04 23.34
N SER A 132 7.86 -18.88 24.24
CA SER A 132 6.46 -19.31 24.24
C SER A 132 5.51 -18.26 24.83
N MET A 133 6.00 -17.12 25.30
CA MET A 133 5.16 -16.09 25.89
C MET A 133 4.30 -15.40 24.82
N PRO A 134 2.98 -15.25 25.05
CA PRO A 134 2.04 -14.65 24.11
C PRO A 134 2.42 -13.24 23.63
N THR A 135 3.31 -12.53 24.32
CA THR A 135 3.78 -11.18 23.98
C THR A 135 4.45 -11.11 22.61
N HIS A 136 5.11 -12.20 22.18
CA HIS A 136 5.79 -12.31 20.88
C HIS A 136 4.86 -12.74 19.74
N TRP A 137 3.66 -13.27 20.06
CA TRP A 137 2.75 -13.79 19.03
C TRP A 137 2.20 -12.69 18.13
N ASN A 138 2.20 -11.44 18.59
CA ASN A 138 1.73 -10.30 17.81
C ASN A 138 2.53 -10.11 16.52
N PHE A 139 3.86 -10.30 16.54
CA PHE A 139 4.67 -10.26 15.31
C PHE A 139 4.17 -11.32 14.31
N VAL A 140 4.09 -12.58 14.75
CA VAL A 140 3.66 -13.72 13.92
C VAL A 140 2.23 -13.53 13.40
N LEU A 141 1.30 -13.15 14.27
CA LEU A 141 -0.08 -12.86 13.89
C LEU A 141 -0.14 -11.74 12.85
N THR A 142 0.69 -10.69 12.98
CA THR A 142 0.71 -9.61 12.00
C THR A 142 1.14 -10.10 10.61
N PHE A 143 2.20 -10.91 10.54
CA PHE A 143 2.63 -11.52 9.29
C PHE A 143 1.54 -12.44 8.72
N MET A 144 0.95 -13.30 9.56
CA MET A 144 -0.13 -14.19 9.14
C MET A 144 -1.34 -13.45 8.61
N PHE A 145 -1.78 -12.39 9.30
CA PHE A 145 -2.90 -11.55 8.84
C PHE A 145 -2.58 -10.87 7.52
N ILE A 146 -1.37 -10.34 7.33
CA ILE A 146 -1.00 -9.70 6.07
C ILE A 146 -0.92 -10.67 4.91
N TYR A 147 -0.48 -11.90 5.11
CA TYR A 147 -0.54 -12.91 4.04
C TYR A 147 -1.97 -13.39 3.79
N ALA A 148 -2.75 -13.65 4.84
CA ALA A 148 -4.14 -14.08 4.73
C ALA A 148 -5.02 -13.04 4.03
N VAL A 149 -4.71 -11.75 4.21
CA VAL A 149 -5.43 -10.60 3.63
C VAL A 149 -4.85 -10.22 2.27
N GLY A 150 -3.53 -10.19 2.14
CA GLY A 150 -2.83 -9.72 0.96
C GLY A 150 -2.91 -10.66 -0.23
N VAL A 151 -2.83 -11.98 -0.01
CA VAL A 151 -2.90 -12.95 -1.11
C VAL A 151 -4.27 -12.89 -1.83
N PRO A 152 -5.43 -12.96 -1.14
CA PRO A 152 -6.72 -12.82 -1.80
C PRO A 152 -6.90 -11.48 -2.52
N GLU A 153 -6.35 -10.40 -1.96
CA GLU A 153 -6.46 -9.08 -2.55
C GLU A 153 -5.63 -8.96 -3.84
N VAL A 154 -4.41 -9.49 -3.88
CA VAL A 154 -3.62 -9.59 -5.10
C VAL A 154 -4.37 -10.40 -6.17
N VAL A 155 -4.96 -11.54 -5.80
CA VAL A 155 -5.78 -12.34 -6.73
C VAL A 155 -6.97 -11.54 -7.27
N ARG A 156 -7.66 -10.77 -6.42
CA ARG A 156 -8.77 -9.91 -6.82
C ARG A 156 -8.34 -8.82 -7.81
N VAL A 157 -7.19 -8.18 -7.57
CA VAL A 157 -6.62 -7.16 -8.46
C VAL A 157 -6.23 -7.78 -9.81
N LEU A 158 -5.59 -8.94 -9.80
CA LEU A 158 -5.23 -9.68 -11.02
C LEU A 158 -6.45 -10.09 -11.83
N HIS A 159 -7.47 -10.63 -11.18
CA HIS A 159 -8.74 -10.97 -11.83
C HIS A 159 -9.38 -9.73 -12.47
N ARG A 160 -9.38 -8.59 -11.78
CA ARG A 160 -9.90 -7.34 -12.33
C ARG A 160 -9.09 -6.83 -13.51
N LEU A 161 -7.76 -6.93 -13.46
CA LEU A 161 -6.89 -6.60 -14.57
C LEU A 161 -7.18 -7.49 -15.80
N GLY A 162 -7.41 -8.79 -15.61
CA GLY A 162 -7.80 -9.70 -16.69
C GLY A 162 -9.15 -9.33 -17.32
N GLN A 163 -10.15 -8.96 -16.51
CA GLN A 163 -11.43 -8.46 -17.01
C GLN A 163 -11.28 -7.17 -17.83
N LEU A 164 -10.37 -6.28 -17.42
CA LEU A 164 -10.10 -5.04 -18.14
C LEU A 164 -9.41 -5.28 -19.46
N GLU A 165 -8.47 -6.23 -19.51
CA GLU A 165 -7.82 -6.62 -20.75
C GLU A 165 -8.82 -7.21 -21.75
N ALA A 166 -9.72 -8.09 -21.28
CA ALA A 166 -10.79 -8.65 -22.12
C ALA A 166 -11.70 -7.55 -22.69
N ARG A 167 -12.16 -6.62 -21.83
CA ARG A 167 -12.95 -5.46 -22.27
C ARG A 167 -12.20 -4.54 -23.24
N ALA A 168 -10.91 -4.33 -23.01
CA ALA A 168 -10.08 -3.52 -23.90
C ALA A 168 -9.96 -4.13 -25.30
N LYS A 169 -9.95 -5.47 -25.41
CA LYS A 169 -9.91 -6.19 -26.70
C LYS A 169 -11.26 -6.12 -27.45
N GLU A 170 -12.36 -6.04 -26.73
CA GLU A 170 -13.71 -5.92 -27.31
C GLU A 170 -14.01 -4.51 -27.83
N LEU A 171 -13.32 -3.50 -27.31
CA LEU A 171 -13.45 -2.13 -27.78
C LEU A 171 -12.70 -1.98 -29.12
N VAL A 172 -13.46 -1.78 -30.20
CA VAL A 172 -12.90 -1.35 -31.50
C VAL A 172 -12.12 -0.06 -31.27
N PRO A 173 -10.86 0.08 -31.73
CA PRO A 173 -10.17 1.35 -31.70
C PRO A 173 -11.01 2.33 -32.53
N VAL A 174 -11.74 3.21 -31.86
CA VAL A 174 -12.35 4.36 -32.51
C VAL A 174 -11.17 5.21 -32.97
N GLU A 175 -10.89 5.14 -34.26
CA GLU A 175 -9.93 6.01 -34.92
C GLU A 175 -10.31 7.43 -34.52
N ALA A 176 -9.45 8.06 -33.70
CA ALA A 176 -9.71 9.42 -33.26
C ALA A 176 -9.89 10.26 -34.52
N PRO A 177 -10.99 11.03 -34.68
CA PRO A 177 -11.19 11.82 -35.87
C PRO A 177 -9.93 12.66 -36.08
N ALA A 178 -9.37 12.58 -37.29
CA ALA A 178 -8.13 13.26 -37.63
C ALA A 178 -8.19 14.70 -37.11
N PRO A 179 -7.14 15.18 -36.41
CA PRO A 179 -7.15 16.53 -35.86
C PRO A 179 -7.51 17.49 -36.99
N ALA A 180 -8.57 18.29 -36.76
CA ALA A 180 -9.01 19.28 -37.74
C ALA A 180 -7.78 20.10 -38.17
N PRO A 181 -7.58 20.32 -39.48
CA PRO A 181 -6.41 21.03 -39.97
C PRO A 181 -6.34 22.38 -39.26
N THR A 182 -5.30 22.56 -38.45
CA THR A 182 -5.05 23.80 -37.73
C THR A 182 -4.90 24.89 -38.80
N SER A 183 -5.90 25.75 -38.95
CA SER A 183 -5.75 26.94 -39.78
C SER A 183 -4.67 27.80 -39.10
N ALA A 184 -3.47 27.77 -39.66
CA ALA A 184 -2.39 28.62 -39.19
C ALA A 184 -2.87 30.08 -39.24
N PRO A 185 -2.70 30.87 -38.17
CA PRO A 185 -3.07 32.27 -38.19
C PRO A 185 -2.21 32.97 -39.26
N VAL A 186 -2.89 33.58 -40.24
CA VAL A 186 -2.26 34.43 -41.26
C VAL A 186 -1.48 35.52 -40.52
N ARG A 187 -0.15 35.45 -40.58
CA ARG A 187 0.74 36.45 -39.98
C ARG A 187 0.50 37.78 -40.69
N ALA A 188 -0.27 38.67 -40.07
CA ALA A 188 -0.42 40.04 -40.55
C ALA A 188 0.96 40.69 -40.66
N GLY A 189 1.31 41.15 -41.86
CA GLY A 189 2.60 41.76 -42.17
C GLY A 189 2.85 42.98 -41.29
N ARG A 190 4.06 43.07 -40.73
CA ARG A 190 4.52 44.24 -39.96
C ARG A 190 4.62 45.45 -40.90
N PRO A 191 4.09 46.63 -40.55
CA PRO A 191 4.29 47.82 -41.37
C PRO A 191 5.76 48.24 -41.34
N VAL A 192 6.33 48.45 -42.53
CA VAL A 192 7.68 48.96 -42.72
C VAL A 192 7.68 50.45 -42.41
N ALA A 193 8.42 50.87 -41.38
CA ALA A 193 8.68 52.28 -41.12
C ALA A 193 9.57 52.84 -42.25
N ARG A 194 9.04 53.81 -43.01
CA ARG A 194 9.88 54.66 -43.88
C ARG A 194 10.63 55.66 -43.00
N ARG A 195 11.91 55.83 -43.29
CA ARG A 195 12.75 56.91 -42.74
C ARG A 195 12.21 58.27 -43.17
#